data_AF-A0A3D0D2Y6-F1
#
_entry.id   AF-A0A3D0D2Y6-F1
#
_cell.length_a   1.000
_cell.length_b   1.000
_cell.length_c   1.000
_cell.angle_alpha   90.00
_cell.angle_beta   90.00
_cell.angle_gamma   90.00
#
_symmetry.space_group_name_H-M   'P 1'
#
loop_
_entity.id
_entity.type
_entity.pdbx_description
1 polymer ?
#
loop_
_entity_poly.entity_id
_entity_poly.type
_entity_poly.pdbx_seq_one_letter_code
_entity_poly.pdbx_strand_id
1 'polypeptide(L)'
;MFARETRWNPGDFRVIDTGSSPQWRAVGPYLPTNSSKAGLVDETRLFLQLFAECRDAETTRQELVNGGLPQRSRETRRTIVEFVQRRLLRWNPPPWVLDDLIAFARDRNPDALRAALLVHVPRQDTLLYSLVQRVIVPRLYRSEREIVRADVQRFLDEEQARHPEITTWTHATRQKLASNLLTILRDYGLLRGTARKQIAEPIVPPEVVRHLVRLLREEGVTPEELIHHPDWQLWLWDAGRVRAALQALATGESIQ
;
A
#
# COMPACT_ATOMS: atom_id res chain seq x y z
N MET A 1 35.34 -20.20 -1.53
CA MET A 1 34.10 -21.01 -1.58
C MET A 1 32.95 -20.12 -1.15
N PHE A 2 32.55 -19.19 -2.01
CA PHE A 2 31.49 -18.21 -1.73
C PHE A 2 30.22 -18.67 -2.45
N ALA A 3 29.12 -18.76 -1.69
CA ALA A 3 27.82 -19.17 -2.17
C ALA A 3 27.30 -18.18 -3.22
N ARG A 4 26.70 -18.73 -4.27
CA ARG A 4 26.25 -18.01 -5.47
C ARG A 4 25.18 -16.99 -5.12
N GLU A 5 25.44 -15.73 -5.49
CA GLU A 5 24.46 -14.65 -5.58
C GLU A 5 23.34 -15.03 -6.55
N THR A 6 22.13 -15.23 -6.03
CA THR A 6 20.91 -15.23 -6.83
C THR A 6 20.62 -13.79 -7.21
N ARG A 7 21.19 -13.34 -8.34
CA ARG A 7 20.95 -12.02 -8.92
C ARG A 7 19.48 -11.91 -9.29
N TRP A 8 18.72 -11.13 -8.53
CA TRP A 8 17.32 -10.81 -8.80
C TRP A 8 17.21 -10.11 -10.16
N ASN A 9 16.40 -10.67 -11.06
CA ASN A 9 16.11 -10.12 -12.37
C ASN A 9 14.67 -9.56 -12.38
N PRO A 10 14.46 -8.24 -12.52
CA PRO A 10 13.13 -7.64 -12.56
C PRO A 10 12.24 -8.10 -13.73
N GLY A 11 12.77 -8.90 -14.66
CA GLY A 11 12.04 -9.45 -15.82
C GLY A 11 11.33 -10.79 -15.60
N ASP A 12 11.48 -11.45 -14.44
CA ASP A 12 11.02 -12.84 -14.25
C ASP A 12 9.58 -12.97 -13.72
N PHE A 13 8.90 -11.86 -13.38
CA PHE A 13 7.48 -11.90 -13.05
C PHE A 13 6.64 -11.66 -14.30
N ARG A 14 6.32 -12.74 -15.01
CA ARG A 14 5.09 -12.76 -15.81
C ARG A 14 3.94 -12.85 -14.81
N VAL A 15 3.01 -11.89 -14.87
CA VAL A 15 1.67 -12.08 -14.29
C VAL A 15 1.13 -13.36 -14.91
N ILE A 16 1.12 -14.45 -14.15
CA ILE A 16 0.51 -15.68 -14.61
C ILE A 16 -0.99 -15.40 -14.63
N ASP A 17 -1.54 -15.29 -15.83
CA ASP A 17 -2.98 -15.31 -16.04
C ASP A 17 -3.47 -16.75 -15.80
N THR A 18 -3.60 -17.13 -14.53
CA THR A 18 -4.34 -18.32 -14.15
C THR A 18 -5.82 -17.96 -14.12
N GLY A 19 -6.51 -18.25 -15.22
CA GLY A 19 -7.94 -18.08 -15.33
C GLY A 19 -8.67 -18.70 -14.14
N SER A 20 -9.50 -17.88 -13.49
CA SER A 20 -10.54 -18.19 -12.48
C SER A 20 -10.31 -17.66 -11.05
N SER A 21 -9.18 -17.05 -10.71
CA SER A 21 -9.02 -16.36 -9.41
C SER A 21 -9.27 -14.86 -9.54
N PRO A 22 -9.93 -14.22 -8.56
CA PRO A 22 -10.11 -12.77 -8.59
C PRO A 22 -8.75 -12.07 -8.46
N GLN A 23 -8.41 -11.22 -9.42
CA GLN A 23 -7.25 -10.33 -9.29
C GLN A 23 -7.71 -9.01 -8.66
N TRP A 24 -7.56 -8.89 -7.33
CA TRP A 24 -7.95 -7.70 -6.58
C TRP A 24 -6.84 -6.64 -6.62
N ARG A 25 -6.40 -6.29 -7.83
CA ARG A 25 -5.29 -5.36 -8.06
C ARG A 25 -5.60 -4.44 -9.22
N ALA A 26 -5.17 -3.19 -9.09
CA ALA A 26 -5.23 -2.24 -10.19
C ALA A 26 -4.26 -2.66 -11.29
N VAL A 27 -4.77 -2.70 -12.52
CA VAL A 27 -3.98 -2.84 -13.74
C VAL A 27 -4.26 -1.65 -14.65
N GLY A 28 -3.30 -1.31 -15.51
CA GLY A 28 -3.45 -0.27 -16.51
C GLY A 28 -2.65 1.01 -16.21
N PRO A 29 -3.14 2.18 -16.65
CA PRO A 29 -2.33 3.39 -16.73
C PRO A 29 -1.94 3.92 -15.35
N TYR A 30 -0.88 4.71 -15.32
CA TYR A 30 -0.60 5.55 -14.17
C TYR A 30 -1.61 6.69 -14.13
N LEU A 31 -2.17 6.94 -12.96
CA LEU A 31 -3.14 8.01 -12.76
C LEU A 31 -2.65 8.95 -11.66
N PRO A 32 -2.87 10.28 -11.78
CA PRO A 32 -2.51 11.23 -10.74
C PRO A 32 -3.55 11.25 -9.59
N THR A 33 -4.13 10.09 -9.28
CA THR A 33 -5.18 9.85 -8.25
C THR A 33 -4.78 10.38 -6.88
N ASN A 34 -3.49 10.33 -6.53
CA ASN A 34 -2.94 10.77 -5.25
C ASN A 34 -2.44 12.23 -5.25
N SER A 35 -2.74 13.04 -6.27
CA SER A 35 -2.27 14.43 -6.36
C SER A 35 -2.96 15.41 -5.39
N SER A 36 -4.12 15.05 -4.81
CA SER A 36 -4.91 15.96 -3.95
C SER A 36 -4.86 15.65 -2.45
N LYS A 37 -4.68 14.38 -2.05
CA LYS A 37 -4.69 13.96 -0.64
C LYS A 37 -3.61 12.91 -0.38
N ALA A 38 -2.93 13.02 0.76
CA ALA A 38 -1.86 12.11 1.16
C ALA A 38 -2.20 11.37 2.46
N GLY A 39 -1.75 10.13 2.59
CA GLY A 39 -1.88 9.27 3.79
C GLY A 39 -3.31 8.94 4.19
N LEU A 40 -3.98 9.91 4.81
CA LEU A 40 -5.32 9.83 5.40
C LEU A 40 -5.47 8.68 6.41
N VAL A 41 -4.42 8.37 7.19
CA VAL A 41 -4.44 7.23 8.13
C VAL A 41 -5.52 7.41 9.20
N ASP A 42 -5.58 8.59 9.82
CA ASP A 42 -6.53 8.86 10.90
C ASP A 42 -7.97 8.97 10.37
N GLU A 43 -8.17 9.60 9.21
CA GLU A 43 -9.49 9.65 8.57
C GLU A 43 -9.94 8.27 8.08
N THR A 44 -9.01 7.43 7.65
CA THR A 44 -9.29 6.02 7.32
C THR A 44 -9.68 5.22 8.57
N ARG A 45 -8.99 5.44 9.69
CA ARG A 45 -9.35 4.85 10.99
C ARG A 45 -10.77 5.25 11.39
N LEU A 46 -11.11 6.53 11.33
CA LEU A 46 -12.46 7.03 11.64
C LEU A 46 -13.51 6.43 10.71
N PHE A 47 -13.21 6.32 9.42
CA PHE A 47 -14.08 5.67 8.46
C PHE A 47 -14.36 4.21 8.83
N LEU A 48 -13.32 3.43 9.13
CA LEU A 48 -13.46 2.02 9.47
C LEU A 48 -14.22 1.82 10.78
N GLN A 49 -13.95 2.64 11.80
CA GLN A 49 -14.65 2.57 13.08
C GLN A 49 -16.15 2.83 12.93
N LEU A 50 -16.52 3.87 12.16
CA LEU A 50 -17.92 4.18 11.91
C LEU A 50 -18.60 3.18 10.97
N PHE A 51 -17.88 2.70 9.95
CA PHE A 51 -18.37 1.62 9.08
C PHE A 51 -18.67 0.34 9.87
N ALA A 52 -17.93 0.06 10.94
CA ALA A 52 -18.19 -1.09 11.80
C ALA A 52 -19.53 -0.99 12.55
N GLU A 53 -20.02 0.23 12.81
CA GLU A 53 -21.31 0.50 13.46
C GLU A 53 -22.45 0.48 12.44
N CYS A 54 -22.28 1.16 11.31
CA CYS A 54 -23.34 1.30 10.30
C CYS A 54 -23.47 0.07 9.40
N ARG A 55 -22.36 -0.61 9.10
CA ARG A 55 -22.24 -1.66 8.08
C ARG A 55 -22.77 -1.27 6.69
N ASP A 56 -22.88 0.03 6.43
CA ASP A 56 -23.27 0.62 5.17
C ASP A 56 -22.34 1.78 4.80
N ALA A 57 -21.82 1.76 3.57
CA ALA A 57 -20.82 2.73 3.13
C ALA A 57 -21.40 4.12 2.89
N GLU A 58 -22.67 4.22 2.50
CA GLU A 58 -23.33 5.49 2.21
C GLU A 58 -23.74 6.21 3.48
N THR A 59 -24.31 5.49 4.46
CA THR A 59 -24.58 6.01 5.81
C THR A 59 -23.27 6.46 6.47
N THR A 60 -22.22 5.63 6.42
CA THR A 60 -20.89 6.01 6.95
C THR A 60 -20.39 7.30 6.30
N ARG A 61 -20.57 7.45 4.97
CA ARG A 61 -20.18 8.66 4.24
C ARG A 61 -20.94 9.88 4.73
N GLN A 62 -22.25 9.77 4.90
CA GLN A 62 -23.10 10.88 5.34
C GLN A 62 -22.68 11.37 6.73
N GLU A 63 -22.51 10.46 7.69
CA GLU A 63 -22.10 10.78 9.06
C GLU A 63 -20.73 11.47 9.12
N LEU A 64 -19.72 10.95 8.39
CA LEU A 64 -18.39 11.57 8.32
C LEU A 64 -18.43 12.98 7.70
N VAL A 65 -19.22 13.17 6.65
CA VAL A 65 -19.38 14.47 5.99
C VAL A 65 -20.13 15.47 6.87
N ASN A 66 -21.07 15.00 7.70
CA ASN A 66 -21.93 15.84 8.53
C ASN A 66 -21.37 16.12 9.94
N GLY A 67 -20.22 15.55 10.32
CA GLY A 67 -19.68 15.79 11.66
C GLY A 67 -18.53 14.89 12.06
N GLY A 68 -18.49 13.66 11.54
CA GLY A 68 -17.56 12.63 12.03
C GLY A 68 -16.08 12.87 11.71
N LEU A 69 -15.75 13.76 10.78
CA LEU A 69 -14.37 14.16 10.49
C LEU A 69 -14.01 15.52 11.11
N PRO A 70 -12.75 15.72 11.58
CA PRO A 70 -12.33 16.94 12.28
C PRO A 70 -12.22 18.17 11.38
N GLN A 71 -12.22 18.01 10.05
CA GLN A 71 -12.08 19.12 9.12
C GLN A 71 -13.32 20.02 9.12
N ARG A 72 -13.11 21.34 9.26
CA ARG A 72 -14.20 22.34 9.32
C ARG A 72 -15.07 22.40 8.06
N SER A 73 -14.44 22.32 6.88
CA SER A 73 -15.15 22.42 5.61
C SER A 73 -15.85 21.10 5.27
N ARG A 74 -17.17 21.17 5.06
CA ARG A 74 -17.98 20.03 4.56
C ARG A 74 -17.44 19.50 3.23
N GLU A 75 -17.03 20.39 2.34
CA GLU A 75 -16.48 20.00 1.04
C GLU A 75 -15.14 19.25 1.20
N THR A 76 -14.28 19.72 2.10
CA THR A 76 -13.04 19.01 2.43
C THR A 76 -13.32 17.61 2.99
N ARG A 77 -14.30 17.48 3.89
CA ARG A 77 -14.73 16.18 4.42
C ARG A 77 -15.26 15.27 3.31
N ARG A 78 -16.10 15.79 2.43
CA ARG A 78 -16.63 15.07 1.25
C ARG A 78 -15.49 14.50 0.40
N THR A 79 -14.51 15.32 0.04
CA THR A 79 -13.34 14.87 -0.74
C THR A 79 -12.53 13.81 0.02
N ILE A 80 -12.32 13.97 1.32
CA ILE A 80 -11.57 12.99 2.12
C ILE A 80 -12.28 11.63 2.10
N VAL A 81 -13.59 11.61 2.37
CA VAL A 81 -14.34 10.35 2.40
C VAL A 81 -14.37 9.68 1.03
N GLU A 82 -14.55 10.45 -0.04
CA GLU A 82 -14.48 9.94 -1.41
C GLU A 82 -13.12 9.25 -1.70
N PHE A 83 -12.02 9.84 -1.24
CA PHE A 83 -10.69 9.24 -1.36
C PHE A 83 -10.52 7.97 -0.54
N VAL A 84 -11.03 7.94 0.70
CA VAL A 84 -10.99 6.74 1.56
C VAL A 84 -11.82 5.62 0.94
N GLN A 85 -13.06 5.88 0.52
CA GLN A 85 -13.92 4.91 -0.14
C GLN A 85 -13.29 4.39 -1.44
N ARG A 86 -12.68 5.27 -2.24
CA ARG A 86 -11.98 4.85 -3.46
C ARG A 86 -10.82 3.90 -3.19
N ARG A 87 -10.07 4.12 -2.10
CA ARG A 87 -8.93 3.25 -1.71
C ARG A 87 -9.37 1.91 -1.14
N LEU A 88 -10.44 1.89 -0.35
CA LEU A 88 -10.84 0.70 0.38
C LEU A 88 -11.92 -0.13 -0.33
N LEU A 89 -12.86 0.52 -1.03
CA LEU A 89 -14.10 -0.13 -1.48
C LEU A 89 -14.20 -0.29 -3.00
N ARG A 90 -13.45 0.48 -3.79
CA ARG A 90 -13.60 0.48 -5.27
C ARG A 90 -13.42 -0.90 -5.90
N TRP A 91 -12.54 -1.72 -5.33
CA TRP A 91 -12.25 -3.07 -5.83
C TRP A 91 -13.23 -4.13 -5.30
N ASN A 92 -14.28 -3.70 -4.59
CA ASN A 92 -15.28 -4.55 -3.98
C ASN A 92 -14.67 -5.65 -3.10
N PRO A 93 -13.98 -5.28 -2.00
CA PRO A 93 -13.32 -6.23 -1.13
C PRO A 93 -14.29 -7.29 -0.59
N PRO A 94 -13.82 -8.54 -0.41
CA PRO A 94 -14.53 -9.49 0.44
C PRO A 94 -14.83 -8.89 1.81
N PRO A 95 -15.99 -9.19 2.43
CA PRO A 95 -16.37 -8.61 3.74
C PRO A 95 -15.32 -8.81 4.83
N TRP A 96 -14.64 -9.97 4.83
CA TRP A 96 -13.59 -10.28 5.81
C TRP A 96 -12.40 -9.33 5.75
N VAL A 97 -12.11 -8.73 4.58
CA VAL A 97 -11.03 -7.75 4.45
C VAL A 97 -11.39 -6.50 5.25
N LEU A 98 -12.63 -6.05 5.15
CA LEU A 98 -13.11 -4.89 5.91
C LEU A 98 -13.19 -5.21 7.41
N ASP A 99 -13.59 -6.42 7.79
CA ASP A 99 -13.59 -6.84 9.19
C ASP A 99 -12.18 -6.82 9.80
N ASP A 100 -11.17 -7.32 9.08
CA ASP A 100 -9.77 -7.27 9.52
C ASP A 100 -9.27 -5.81 9.61
N LEU A 101 -9.56 -4.99 8.60
CA LEU A 101 -9.19 -3.57 8.63
C LEU A 101 -9.87 -2.81 9.79
N ILE A 102 -11.12 -3.15 10.11
CA ILE A 102 -11.83 -2.62 11.29
C ILE A 102 -11.12 -3.04 12.57
N ALA A 103 -10.70 -4.31 12.69
CA ALA A 103 -9.96 -4.79 13.85
C ALA A 103 -8.64 -4.02 14.01
N PHE A 104 -7.88 -3.83 12.92
CA PHE A 104 -6.63 -3.05 12.94
C PHE A 104 -6.86 -1.57 13.27
N ALA A 105 -8.00 -1.00 12.86
CA ALA A 105 -8.38 0.38 13.18
C ALA A 105 -8.80 0.58 14.64
N ARG A 106 -9.26 -0.49 15.31
CA ARG A 106 -9.63 -0.48 16.75
C ARG A 106 -8.43 -0.74 17.66
N ASP A 107 -7.35 -1.33 17.13
CA ASP A 107 -6.12 -1.50 17.88
C ASP A 107 -5.54 -0.14 18.29
N ARG A 108 -5.02 -0.07 19.53
CA ARG A 108 -4.30 1.09 20.04
C ARG A 108 -2.97 1.27 19.33
N ASN A 109 -2.35 0.17 18.87
CA ASN A 109 -1.15 0.22 18.05
C ASN A 109 -1.49 0.65 16.61
N PRO A 110 -0.98 1.81 16.14
CA PRO A 110 -1.24 2.27 14.77
C PRO A 110 -0.56 1.40 13.69
N ASP A 111 0.41 0.57 14.06
CA ASP A 111 1.25 -0.15 13.10
C ASP A 111 0.45 -1.20 12.31
N ALA A 112 -0.53 -1.87 12.94
CA ALA A 112 -1.38 -2.84 12.25
C ALA A 112 -2.13 -2.19 11.07
N LEU A 113 -2.82 -1.08 11.33
CA LEU A 113 -3.55 -0.36 10.28
C LEU A 113 -2.59 0.22 9.23
N ARG A 114 -1.44 0.79 9.64
CA ARG A 114 -0.45 1.34 8.71
C ARG A 114 0.11 0.28 7.78
N ALA A 115 0.53 -0.86 8.32
CA ALA A 115 1.06 -1.99 7.55
C ALA A 115 0.01 -2.57 6.59
N ALA A 116 -1.26 -2.66 7.02
CA ALA A 116 -2.36 -3.08 6.15
C ALA A 116 -2.64 -2.06 5.03
N LEU A 117 -2.64 -0.76 5.33
CA LEU A 117 -2.80 0.29 4.30
C LEU A 117 -1.64 0.32 3.31
N LEU A 118 -0.43 -0.01 3.75
CA LEU A 118 0.74 -0.16 2.89
C LEU A 118 0.63 -1.34 1.92
N VAL A 119 -0.25 -2.30 2.19
CA VAL A 119 -0.62 -3.36 1.24
C VAL A 119 -1.74 -2.89 0.33
N HIS A 120 -2.87 -2.50 0.91
CA HIS A 120 -4.11 -2.25 0.16
C HIS A 120 -4.00 -1.06 -0.78
N VAL A 121 -3.41 0.06 -0.33
CA VAL A 121 -3.41 1.29 -1.12
C VAL A 121 -2.52 1.17 -2.35
N PRO A 122 -1.26 0.68 -2.28
CA PRO A 122 -0.46 0.44 -3.47
C PRO A 122 -1.08 -0.60 -4.40
N ARG A 123 -1.67 -1.69 -3.89
CA ARG A 123 -2.33 -2.70 -4.74
C ARG A 123 -3.47 -2.13 -5.59
N GLN A 124 -4.11 -1.04 -5.14
CA GLN A 124 -5.16 -0.33 -5.89
C GLN A 124 -4.65 0.88 -6.69
N ASP A 125 -3.33 1.08 -6.77
CA ASP A 125 -2.71 2.21 -7.46
C ASP A 125 -1.41 1.78 -8.16
N THR A 126 -1.49 1.56 -9.48
CA THR A 126 -0.40 1.04 -10.32
C THR A 126 0.88 1.87 -10.22
N LEU A 127 0.74 3.20 -10.11
CA LEU A 127 1.87 4.12 -9.99
C LEU A 127 2.54 3.98 -8.61
N LEU A 128 1.77 3.97 -7.54
CA LEU A 128 2.29 3.85 -6.18
C LEU A 128 2.96 2.48 -5.97
N TYR A 129 2.35 1.39 -6.45
CA TYR A 129 2.96 0.06 -6.43
C TYR A 129 4.29 0.05 -7.18
N SER A 130 4.29 0.59 -8.40
CA SER A 130 5.51 0.65 -9.23
C SER A 130 6.60 1.51 -8.59
N LEU A 131 6.25 2.63 -7.95
CA LEU A 131 7.21 3.45 -7.22
C LEU A 131 7.92 2.64 -6.12
N VAL A 132 7.16 1.85 -5.34
CA VAL A 132 7.76 0.99 -4.31
C VAL A 132 8.67 -0.05 -4.95
N GLN A 133 8.17 -0.80 -5.93
CA GLN A 133 8.89 -1.91 -6.54
C GLN A 133 10.11 -1.48 -7.36
N ARG A 134 10.07 -0.31 -8.00
CA ARG A 134 11.07 0.09 -9.00
C ARG A 134 12.01 1.18 -8.51
N VAL A 135 11.68 1.84 -7.40
CA VAL A 135 12.53 2.88 -6.81
C VAL A 135 12.90 2.54 -5.38
N ILE A 136 11.94 2.29 -4.50
CA ILE A 136 12.22 2.08 -3.07
C ILE A 136 13.00 0.78 -2.83
N VAL A 137 12.49 -0.34 -3.36
CA VAL A 137 13.08 -1.67 -3.18
C VAL A 137 14.50 -1.74 -3.77
N PRO A 138 14.77 -1.30 -5.02
CA PRO A 138 16.12 -1.32 -5.58
C PRO A 138 17.11 -0.43 -4.80
N ARG A 139 16.66 0.71 -4.28
CA ARG A 139 17.49 1.59 -3.44
C ARG A 139 17.94 0.88 -2.16
N LEU A 140 17.03 0.17 -1.50
CA LEU A 140 17.38 -0.62 -0.31
C LEU A 140 18.47 -1.65 -0.61
N TYR A 141 18.37 -2.37 -1.73
CA TYR A 141 19.40 -3.33 -2.15
C TYR A 141 20.75 -2.68 -2.45
N ARG A 142 20.76 -1.42 -2.88
CA ARG A 142 21.98 -0.61 -3.09
C ARG A 142 22.48 0.08 -1.82
N SER A 143 21.87 -0.20 -0.66
CA SER A 143 22.11 0.50 0.60
C SER A 143 21.85 2.01 0.55
N GLU A 144 21.10 2.49 -0.45
CA GLU A 144 20.65 3.88 -0.55
C GLU A 144 19.42 4.06 0.32
N ARG A 145 19.57 4.73 1.47
CA ARG A 145 18.49 4.89 2.43
C ARG A 145 17.68 6.17 2.24
N GLU A 146 18.15 7.13 1.46
CA GLU A 146 17.46 8.41 1.27
C GLU A 146 16.62 8.40 -0.03
N ILE A 147 15.46 9.04 0.04
CA ILE A 147 14.66 9.38 -1.13
C ILE A 147 14.16 10.82 -1.04
N VAL A 148 14.29 11.54 -2.14
CA VAL A 148 13.76 12.89 -2.29
C VAL A 148 12.76 12.97 -3.43
N ARG A 149 12.04 14.09 -3.50
CA ARG A 149 11.03 14.33 -4.54
C ARG A 149 11.62 14.27 -5.96
N ALA A 150 12.87 14.70 -6.13
CA ALA A 150 13.56 14.66 -7.42
C ALA A 150 13.72 13.23 -7.95
N ASP A 151 13.86 12.23 -7.07
CA ASP A 151 13.93 10.83 -7.48
C ASP A 151 12.61 10.33 -8.04
N VAL A 152 11.49 10.76 -7.45
CA VAL A 152 10.15 10.44 -7.98
C VAL A 152 9.92 11.15 -9.32
N GLN A 153 10.41 12.38 -9.50
CA GLN A 153 10.31 13.05 -10.81
C GLN A 153 11.13 12.31 -11.87
N ARG A 154 12.36 11.91 -11.56
CA ARG A 154 13.21 11.14 -12.45
C ARG A 154 12.55 9.81 -12.84
N PHE A 155 11.98 9.10 -11.87
CA PHE A 155 11.19 7.90 -12.13
C PHE A 155 10.02 8.17 -13.09
N LEU A 156 9.26 9.24 -12.87
CA LEU A 156 8.17 9.60 -13.79
C LEU A 156 8.67 9.93 -15.20
N ASP A 157 9.84 10.55 -15.35
CA ASP A 157 10.45 10.83 -16.65
C ASP A 157 10.88 9.55 -17.36
N GLU A 158 11.52 8.62 -16.64
CA GLU A 158 11.94 7.31 -17.16
C GLU A 158 10.75 6.45 -17.60
N GLU A 159 9.59 6.60 -16.95
CA GLU A 159 8.39 5.83 -17.25
C GLU A 159 7.56 6.35 -18.44
N GLN A 160 7.82 7.54 -18.96
CA GLN A 160 7.01 8.15 -20.05
C GLN A 160 6.93 7.28 -21.30
N ALA A 161 7.97 6.50 -21.60
CA ALA A 161 7.97 5.59 -22.75
C ALA A 161 6.98 4.43 -22.61
N ARG A 162 6.71 3.97 -21.38
CA ARG A 162 5.76 2.88 -21.08
C ARG A 162 4.39 3.40 -20.66
N HIS A 163 4.36 4.61 -20.12
CA HIS A 163 3.21 5.30 -19.57
C HIS A 163 3.11 6.70 -20.21
N PRO A 164 2.73 6.80 -21.50
CA PRO A 164 2.68 8.07 -22.22
C PRO A 164 1.69 9.07 -21.61
N GLU A 165 0.69 8.60 -20.86
CA GLU A 165 -0.25 9.44 -20.11
C GLU A 165 0.44 10.40 -19.12
N ILE A 166 1.65 10.07 -18.64
CA ILE A 166 2.45 10.96 -17.77
C ILE A 166 2.74 12.30 -18.47
N THR A 167 2.94 12.28 -19.80
CA THR A 167 3.27 13.47 -20.59
C THR A 167 2.12 14.48 -20.65
N THR A 168 0.90 14.03 -20.40
CA THR A 168 -0.31 14.88 -20.38
C THR A 168 -0.45 15.67 -19.08
N TRP A 169 0.31 15.33 -18.04
CA TRP A 169 0.17 15.98 -16.74
C TRP A 169 0.97 17.27 -16.67
N THR A 170 0.32 18.32 -16.13
CA THR A 170 1.02 19.58 -15.86
C THR A 170 2.18 19.39 -14.89
N HIS A 171 3.18 20.26 -14.97
CA HIS A 171 4.28 20.30 -14.00
C HIS A 171 3.75 20.40 -12.56
N ALA A 172 2.72 21.21 -12.30
CA ALA A 172 2.11 21.36 -10.99
C ALA A 172 1.49 20.05 -10.48
N THR A 173 0.83 19.28 -11.35
CA THR A 173 0.27 17.95 -11.01
C THR A 173 1.37 16.97 -10.65
N ARG A 174 2.42 16.86 -11.49
CA ARG A 174 3.57 15.98 -11.24
C ARG A 174 4.26 16.31 -9.93
N GLN A 175 4.45 17.60 -9.67
CA GLN A 175 5.03 18.13 -8.45
C GLN A 175 4.20 17.70 -7.23
N LYS A 176 2.88 17.97 -7.21
CA LYS A 176 2.00 17.57 -6.09
C LYS A 176 1.97 16.05 -5.90
N LEU A 177 1.87 15.31 -6.98
CA LEU A 177 1.85 13.85 -6.98
C LEU A 177 3.10 13.27 -6.31
N ALA A 178 4.30 13.70 -6.71
CA ALA A 178 5.54 13.22 -6.11
C ALA A 178 5.62 13.50 -4.60
N SER A 179 5.21 14.70 -4.17
CA SER A 179 5.17 15.03 -2.74
C SER A 179 4.19 14.15 -1.97
N ASN A 180 3.01 13.91 -2.54
CA ASN A 180 1.96 13.12 -1.90
C ASN A 180 2.28 11.63 -1.85
N LEU A 181 2.87 11.05 -2.91
CA LEU A 181 3.30 9.64 -2.92
C LEU A 181 4.32 9.39 -1.80
N LEU A 182 5.32 10.25 -1.67
CA LEU A 182 6.29 10.17 -0.58
C LEU A 182 5.66 10.38 0.80
N THR A 183 4.61 11.19 0.89
CA THR A 183 3.88 11.43 2.14
C THR A 183 3.03 10.21 2.52
N ILE A 184 2.36 9.59 1.56
CA ILE A 184 1.62 8.33 1.73
C ILE A 184 2.55 7.24 2.28
N LEU A 185 3.70 7.02 1.63
CA LEU A 185 4.66 5.99 2.06
C LEU A 185 5.23 6.28 3.46
N ARG A 186 5.40 7.56 3.81
CA ARG A 186 5.80 7.96 5.17
C ARG A 186 4.70 7.66 6.19
N ASP A 187 3.47 8.07 5.91
CA ASP A 187 2.35 7.91 6.83
C ASP A 187 2.03 6.44 7.11
N TYR A 188 2.33 5.56 6.13
CA TYR A 188 2.20 4.11 6.26
C TYR A 188 3.46 3.42 6.81
N GLY A 189 4.50 4.18 7.17
CA GLY A 189 5.68 3.66 7.89
C GLY A 189 6.84 3.18 7.01
N LEU A 190 6.70 3.16 5.69
CA LEU A 190 7.78 2.79 4.76
C LEU A 190 8.88 3.85 4.67
N LEU A 191 8.53 5.11 4.95
CA LEU A 191 9.47 6.22 5.01
C LEU A 191 9.40 6.92 6.38
N ARG A 192 10.51 7.51 6.82
CA ARG A 192 10.57 8.36 8.01
C ARG A 192 11.20 9.71 7.68
N GLY A 193 10.89 10.73 8.48
CA GLY A 193 11.38 12.09 8.26
C GLY A 193 10.45 12.96 7.40
N THR A 194 10.74 14.26 7.37
CA THR A 194 9.89 15.29 6.76
C THR A 194 10.49 15.78 5.44
N ALA A 195 11.60 16.52 5.52
CA ALA A 195 12.29 17.14 4.39
C ALA A 195 13.11 16.11 3.59
N ARG A 196 13.96 15.34 4.28
CA ARG A 196 14.67 14.19 3.72
C ARG A 196 14.05 12.93 4.26
N LYS A 197 13.55 12.07 3.37
CA LYS A 197 12.87 10.84 3.78
C LYS A 197 13.86 9.69 3.75
N GLN A 198 13.89 8.94 4.84
CA GLN A 198 14.67 7.73 4.98
C GLN A 198 13.78 6.51 4.80
N ILE A 199 14.22 5.56 3.98
CA ILE A 199 13.60 4.25 3.82
C ILE A 199 13.74 3.50 5.14
N ALA A 200 12.59 3.15 5.71
CA ALA A 200 12.49 2.43 6.96
C ALA A 200 11.67 1.17 6.74
N GLU A 201 12.08 0.10 7.39
CA GLU A 201 11.26 -1.11 7.40
C GLU A 201 10.05 -0.89 8.32
N PRO A 202 8.81 -1.11 7.82
CA PRO A 202 7.61 -1.00 8.63
C PRO A 202 7.59 -2.07 9.73
N ILE A 203 6.98 -1.72 10.87
CA ILE A 203 6.60 -2.71 11.88
C ILE A 203 5.35 -3.41 11.37
N VAL A 204 5.39 -4.74 11.26
CA VAL A 204 4.29 -5.54 10.72
C VAL A 204 3.85 -6.57 11.77
N PRO A 205 2.71 -6.36 12.43
CA PRO A 205 2.18 -7.32 13.38
C PRO A 205 1.75 -8.66 12.73
N PRO A 206 1.79 -9.79 13.47
CA PRO A 206 1.47 -11.12 12.93
C PRO A 206 0.07 -11.24 12.33
N GLU A 207 -0.92 -10.53 12.86
CA GLU A 207 -2.29 -10.50 12.33
C GLU A 207 -2.36 -9.88 10.93
N VAL A 208 -1.52 -8.89 10.64
CA VAL A 208 -1.44 -8.29 9.30
C VAL A 208 -0.74 -9.24 8.33
N VAL A 209 0.25 -10.00 8.80
CA VAL A 209 0.87 -11.08 8.01
C VAL A 209 -0.19 -12.14 7.65
N ARG A 210 -0.97 -12.62 8.63
CA ARG A 210 -2.07 -13.58 8.38
C ARG A 210 -3.09 -13.04 7.39
N HIS A 211 -3.43 -11.76 7.51
CA HIS A 211 -4.32 -11.09 6.59
C HIS A 211 -3.79 -11.13 5.14
N LEU A 212 -2.52 -10.76 4.91
CA LEU A 212 -1.92 -10.83 3.57
C LEU A 212 -1.82 -12.27 3.06
N VAL A 213 -1.47 -13.24 3.90
CA VAL A 213 -1.46 -14.67 3.49
C VAL A 213 -2.85 -15.11 3.02
N ARG A 214 -3.90 -14.78 3.77
CA ARG A 214 -5.28 -15.10 3.38
C ARG A 214 -5.65 -14.42 2.07
N LEU A 215 -5.32 -13.14 1.93
CA LEU A 215 -5.58 -12.36 0.71
C LEU A 215 -4.94 -13.02 -0.52
N LEU A 216 -3.66 -13.35 -0.44
CA LEU A 216 -2.92 -13.99 -1.54
C LEU A 216 -3.45 -15.38 -1.88
N ARG A 217 -3.83 -16.18 -0.87
CA ARG A 217 -4.43 -17.50 -1.10
C ARG A 217 -5.79 -17.42 -1.80
N GLU A 218 -6.63 -16.46 -1.42
CA GLU A 218 -7.91 -16.24 -2.10
C GLU A 218 -7.74 -15.68 -3.53
N GLU A 219 -6.60 -15.03 -3.83
CA GLU A 219 -6.17 -14.70 -5.20
C GLU A 219 -5.57 -15.91 -5.96
N GLY A 220 -5.54 -17.10 -5.36
CA GLY A 220 -5.04 -18.32 -5.98
C GLY A 220 -3.52 -18.52 -5.90
N VAL A 221 -2.79 -17.71 -5.12
CA VAL A 221 -1.34 -17.87 -4.93
C VAL A 221 -1.06 -19.18 -4.19
N THR A 222 -0.27 -20.05 -4.81
CA THR A 222 0.11 -21.35 -4.23
C THR A 222 1.05 -21.18 -3.04
N PRO A 223 1.15 -22.17 -2.13
CA PRO A 223 2.13 -22.14 -1.03
C PRO A 223 3.57 -21.92 -1.49
N GLU A 224 3.95 -22.48 -2.64
CA GLU A 224 5.27 -22.35 -3.23
C GLU A 224 5.54 -20.92 -3.72
N GLU A 225 4.57 -20.32 -4.40
CA GLU A 225 4.66 -18.93 -4.89
C GLU A 225 4.58 -17.91 -3.76
N LEU A 226 3.85 -18.24 -2.68
CA LEU A 226 3.58 -17.35 -1.57
C LEU A 226 4.88 -16.75 -1.01
N ILE A 227 5.92 -17.55 -0.81
CA ILE A 227 7.19 -17.10 -0.22
C ILE A 227 7.88 -16.02 -1.08
N HIS A 228 7.70 -16.09 -2.40
CA HIS A 228 8.37 -15.24 -3.37
C HIS A 228 7.48 -14.12 -3.91
N HIS A 229 6.25 -14.02 -3.41
CA HIS A 229 5.28 -13.08 -3.93
C HIS A 229 5.72 -11.60 -3.71
N PRO A 230 5.63 -10.71 -4.72
CA PRO A 230 6.19 -9.36 -4.64
C PRO A 230 5.53 -8.43 -3.61
N ASP A 231 4.31 -8.73 -3.15
CA ASP A 231 3.61 -7.91 -2.14
C ASP A 231 4.36 -7.86 -0.79
N TRP A 232 5.18 -8.87 -0.46
CA TRP A 232 6.02 -8.81 0.74
C TRP A 232 7.01 -7.65 0.70
N GLN A 233 7.44 -7.25 -0.51
CA GLN A 233 8.36 -6.14 -0.70
C GLN A 233 7.69 -4.78 -0.44
N LEU A 234 6.36 -4.71 -0.33
CA LEU A 234 5.69 -3.51 0.20
C LEU A 234 6.08 -3.23 1.65
N TRP A 235 6.48 -4.26 2.40
CA TRP A 235 7.09 -4.13 3.73
C TRP A 235 8.61 -4.24 3.70
N LEU A 236 9.23 -4.23 2.51
CA LEU A 236 10.66 -4.45 2.29
C LEU A 236 11.16 -5.84 2.71
N TRP A 237 10.26 -6.82 2.86
CA TRP A 237 10.63 -8.16 3.26
C TRP A 237 11.20 -8.95 2.08
N ASP A 238 12.27 -9.69 2.34
CA ASP A 238 12.79 -10.71 1.45
C ASP A 238 12.17 -12.09 1.76
N ALA A 239 12.44 -13.07 0.90
CA ALA A 239 11.93 -14.43 1.06
C ALA A 239 12.38 -15.11 2.37
N GLY A 240 13.54 -14.73 2.91
CA GLY A 240 14.03 -15.25 4.19
C GLY A 240 13.18 -14.75 5.35
N ARG A 241 12.91 -13.44 5.39
CA ARG A 241 12.03 -12.82 6.38
C ARG A 241 10.60 -13.35 6.30
N VAL A 242 10.08 -13.57 5.08
CA VAL A 242 8.76 -14.18 4.87
C VAL A 242 8.71 -15.59 5.44
N ARG A 243 9.71 -16.44 5.17
CA ARG A 243 9.75 -17.81 5.72
C ARG A 243 9.72 -17.81 7.25
N ALA A 244 10.53 -16.96 7.88
CA ALA A 244 10.57 -16.84 9.34
C ALA A 244 9.21 -16.41 9.91
N ALA A 245 8.57 -15.40 9.29
CA ALA A 245 7.24 -14.94 9.69
C ALA A 245 6.18 -16.05 9.55
N LEU A 246 6.19 -16.81 8.45
CA LEU A 246 5.24 -17.92 8.23
C LEU A 246 5.47 -19.07 9.22
N GLN A 247 6.72 -19.37 9.58
CA GLN A 247 7.04 -20.38 10.60
C GLN A 247 6.50 -19.97 11.98
N ALA A 248 6.74 -18.73 12.41
CA ALA A 248 6.25 -18.22 13.69
C ALA A 248 4.71 -18.25 13.76
N LEU A 249 4.03 -17.94 12.65
CA LEU A 249 2.58 -18.06 12.55
C LEU A 249 2.07 -19.49 12.72
N ALA A 250 2.83 -20.49 12.28
CA ALA A 250 2.47 -21.89 12.40
C ALA A 250 2.73 -22.45 13.81
N THR A 251 3.76 -21.96 14.50
CA THR A 251 4.09 -22.37 15.88
C THR A 251 3.33 -21.60 16.96
N GLY A 252 2.67 -20.49 16.60
CA GLY A 252 2.00 -19.61 17.56
C GLY A 252 2.97 -18.66 18.29
N GLU A 253 4.20 -18.54 17.80
CA GLU A 253 5.24 -17.67 18.38
C GLU A 253 5.12 -16.24 17.81
N SER A 254 5.46 -15.24 18.62
CA SER A 254 5.44 -13.84 18.20
C SER A 254 6.62 -13.53 17.27
N ILE A 255 6.35 -12.91 16.11
CA ILE A 255 7.37 -12.45 15.16
C ILE A 255 8.08 -11.23 15.80
N GLN A 256 9.37 -11.34 16.09
CA GLN A 256 10.22 -10.22 16.54
C GLN A 256 10.90 -9.52 15.35
#